data_AF-A0A2G1X4E3-F1
#
_entry.id   AF-A0A2G1X4E3-F1
#
_cell.length_a   1.000
_cell.length_b   1.000
_cell.length_c   1.000
_cell.angle_alpha   90.00
_cell.angle_beta   90.00
_cell.angle_gamma   90.00
#
_symmetry.space_group_name_H-M   'P 1'
#
loop_
_entity.id
_entity.type
_entity.pdbx_description
1 polymer ?
#
loop_
_entity_poly.entity_id
_entity_poly.type
_entity_poly.pdbx_seq_one_letter_code
_entity_poly.pdbx_strand_id
1 'polypeptide(L)'
;MSEDDRAIARERVIESMEQSAEVYGLSRSAGRIYGVLYFSEEPLSIPELVDETGYAKSTISNVTRTLTRIGMIHRRSSEGGGRRVQ
;
A
#
# COMPACT_ATOMS: atom_id res chain seq x y z
N MET A 1 -25.59 3.27 -3.98
CA MET A 1 -24.43 3.45 -3.10
C MET A 1 -23.89 4.83 -3.35
N SER A 2 -23.77 5.66 -2.32
CA SER A 2 -23.11 6.96 -2.45
C SER A 2 -21.60 6.76 -2.65
N GLU A 3 -20.90 7.81 -3.07
CA GLU A 3 -19.44 7.80 -3.17
C GLU A 3 -18.78 7.60 -1.79
N ASP A 4 -19.37 8.20 -0.75
CA ASP A 4 -18.96 8.03 0.65
C ASP A 4 -19.09 6.58 1.12
N ASP A 5 -20.17 5.87 0.74
CA ASP A 5 -20.34 4.46 1.09
C ASP A 5 -19.20 3.60 0.53
N ARG A 6 -18.72 3.92 -0.68
CA ARG A 6 -17.62 3.21 -1.33
C ARG A 6 -16.29 3.51 -0.65
N ALA A 7 -16.03 4.77 -0.29
CA ALA A 7 -14.82 5.15 0.44
C ALA A 7 -14.74 4.44 1.80
N ILE A 8 -15.85 4.41 2.55
CA ILE A 8 -15.95 3.69 3.83
C ILE A 8 -15.74 2.19 3.64
N ALA A 9 -16.36 1.60 2.61
CA ALA A 9 -16.17 0.18 2.32
C ALA A 9 -14.71 -0.16 1.97
N ARG A 10 -14.07 0.67 1.13
CA ARG A 10 -12.64 0.53 0.79
C ARG A 10 -11.78 0.56 2.06
N GLU A 11 -12.00 1.55 2.91
CA GLU A 11 -11.24 1.71 4.15
C GLU A 11 -11.36 0.48 5.06
N ARG A 12 -12.57 -0.05 5.23
CA ARG A 12 -12.81 -1.29 6.00
C ARG A 12 -12.07 -2.49 5.43
N VAL A 13 -11.96 -2.61 4.10
CA VAL A 13 -11.19 -3.69 3.48
C VAL A 13 -9.70 -3.51 3.75
N ILE A 14 -9.17 -2.29 3.66
CA ILE A 14 -7.77 -1.99 3.96
C ILE A 14 -7.46 -2.29 5.43
N GLU A 15 -8.33 -1.91 6.36
CA GLU A 15 -8.19 -2.26 7.79
C GLU A 15 -8.20 -3.77 8.02
N SER A 16 -9.06 -4.51 7.32
CA SER A 16 -9.10 -5.97 7.39
C SER A 16 -7.81 -6.60 6.86
N MET A 17 -7.23 -6.05 5.78
CA MET A 17 -5.94 -6.48 5.24
C MET A 17 -4.79 -6.17 6.20
N GLU A 18 -4.81 -5.00 6.83
CA GLU A 18 -3.86 -4.59 7.87
C GLU A 18 -3.86 -5.58 9.04
N GLN A 19 -5.03 -5.94 9.56
CA GLN A 19 -5.16 -6.88 10.67
C GLN A 19 -4.77 -8.31 10.25
N SER A 20 -5.13 -8.72 9.04
CA SER A 20 -4.85 -10.08 8.55
C SER A 20 -3.38 -10.31 8.22
N ALA A 21 -2.60 -9.26 7.97
CA ALA A 21 -1.18 -9.36 7.64
C ALA A 21 -0.37 -10.14 8.70
N GLU A 22 -0.72 -9.97 9.98
CA GLU A 22 -0.06 -10.64 11.11
C GLU A 22 -0.22 -12.17 11.02
N VAL A 23 -1.36 -12.67 10.53
CA VAL A 23 -1.62 -14.10 10.32
C VAL A 23 -0.67 -14.70 9.29
N TYR A 24 -0.26 -13.92 8.31
CA TYR A 24 0.71 -14.31 7.27
C TYR A 24 2.17 -14.00 7.65
N GLY A 25 2.43 -13.61 8.91
CA GLY A 25 3.78 -13.28 9.40
C GLY A 25 4.30 -11.93 8.89
N LEU A 26 3.43 -11.06 8.40
CA LEU A 26 3.76 -9.72 7.94
C LEU A 26 3.38 -8.67 8.99
N SER A 27 3.96 -7.48 8.92
CA SER A 27 3.59 -6.37 9.80
C SER A 27 2.24 -5.76 9.38
N ARG A 28 1.53 -5.12 10.32
CA ARG A 28 0.34 -4.31 10.01
C ARG A 28 0.59 -3.27 8.93
N SER A 29 1.73 -2.58 9.02
CA SER A 29 2.16 -1.63 7.99
C SER A 29 2.27 -2.27 6.60
N ALA A 30 2.66 -3.54 6.50
CA ALA A 30 2.66 -4.28 5.24
C ALA A 30 1.25 -4.53 4.71
N GLY A 31 0.31 -4.93 5.56
CA GLY A 31 -1.10 -5.09 5.17
C GLY A 31 -1.75 -3.79 4.74
N ARG A 32 -1.55 -2.69 5.48
CA ARG A 32 -2.07 -1.36 5.14
C ARG A 32 -1.51 -0.87 3.80
N ILE A 33 -0.18 -0.89 3.63
CA ILE A 33 0.48 -0.43 2.39
C ILE A 33 0.04 -1.27 1.20
N TYR A 34 -0.05 -2.60 1.39
CA TYR A 34 -0.55 -3.49 0.35
C TYR A 34 -2.02 -3.20 -0.01
N GLY A 35 -2.89 -2.98 0.99
CA GLY A 35 -4.28 -2.63 0.76
C GLY A 35 -4.46 -1.31 0.01
N VAL A 36 -3.69 -0.28 0.36
CA VAL A 36 -3.69 0.99 -0.38
C VAL A 36 -3.28 0.78 -1.84
N LEU A 37 -2.22 0.02 -2.09
CA LEU A 37 -1.76 -0.29 -3.44
C LEU A 37 -2.77 -1.14 -4.23
N TYR A 38 -3.43 -2.10 -3.58
CA TYR A 38 -4.43 -2.98 -4.19
C TYR A 38 -5.61 -2.20 -4.77
N PHE A 39 -6.03 -1.12 -4.11
CA PHE A 39 -7.11 -0.25 -4.57
C PHE A 39 -6.62 0.96 -5.38
N SER A 40 -5.33 1.07 -5.66
CA SER A 40 -4.79 2.17 -6.45
C SER A 40 -4.85 1.82 -7.94
N GLU A 41 -5.52 2.66 -8.73
CA GLU A 41 -5.64 2.48 -10.18
C GLU A 41 -4.29 2.69 -10.89
N GLU A 42 -3.45 3.56 -10.33
CA GLU A 42 -2.15 3.92 -10.86
C GLU A 42 -1.03 3.49 -9.89
N PRO A 43 0.18 3.13 -10.38
CA PRO A 43 1.31 2.89 -9.49
C PRO A 43 1.54 4.09 -8.59
N LEU A 44 1.93 3.90 -7.32
CA LEU A 44 2.19 5.00 -6.39
C LEU A 44 3.68 5.18 -6.10
N SER A 45 4.11 6.41 -5.92
CA SER A 45 5.42 6.78 -5.42
C SER A 45 5.48 6.67 -3.89
N ILE A 46 6.71 6.67 -3.35
CA ILE A 46 6.91 6.63 -1.90
C ILE A 46 6.26 7.83 -1.17
N PRO A 47 6.37 9.08 -1.66
CA PRO A 47 5.65 10.21 -1.05
C PRO A 47 4.12 10.03 -1.03
N GLU A 48 3.49 9.62 -2.14
CA GLU A 48 2.04 9.38 -2.18
C GLU A 48 1.62 8.31 -1.15
N LEU A 49 2.42 7.25 -0.98
CA LEU A 49 2.18 6.24 0.06
C LEU A 49 2.34 6.77 1.49
N VAL A 50 3.20 7.76 1.71
CA VAL A 50 3.30 8.43 3.03
C VAL A 50 2.01 9.19 3.31
N ASP A 51 1.50 9.93 2.32
CA ASP A 51 0.29 10.74 2.46
C ASP A 51 -0.96 9.85 2.65
N GLU A 52 -1.07 8.75 1.90
CA GLU A 52 -2.20 7.82 1.96
C GLU A 52 -2.24 6.97 3.24
N THR A 53 -1.09 6.60 3.78
CA THR A 53 -1.02 5.66 4.91
C THR A 53 -0.70 6.33 6.25
N GLY A 54 -0.18 7.56 6.23
CA GLY A 54 0.31 8.26 7.42
C GLY A 54 1.61 7.71 8.01
N TYR A 55 2.20 6.67 7.42
CA TYR A 55 3.45 6.11 7.92
C TYR A 55 4.67 6.93 7.48
N ALA A 56 5.71 6.92 8.31
CA ALA A 56 6.99 7.53 7.96
C ALA A 56 7.58 6.94 6.67
N LYS A 57 8.26 7.79 5.90
CA LYS A 57 8.96 7.41 4.65
C LYS A 57 9.90 6.21 4.80
N SER A 58 10.58 6.09 5.95
CA SER A 58 11.46 4.95 6.27
C SER A 58 10.68 3.64 6.37
N THR A 59 9.51 3.66 7.04
CA THR A 59 8.59 2.53 7.14
C THR A 59 8.10 2.11 5.76
N ILE A 60 7.58 3.04 4.95
CA ILE A 60 7.15 2.75 3.58
C ILE A 60 8.30 2.12 2.78
N SER A 61 9.49 2.71 2.85
CA SER A 61 10.66 2.24 2.09
C SER A 61 11.11 0.83 2.50
N ASN A 62 10.97 0.46 3.77
CA ASN A 62 11.33 -0.87 4.26
C ASN A 62 10.27 -1.89 3.88
N VAL A 63 8.99 -1.55 4.09
CA VAL A 63 7.87 -2.44 3.78
C VAL A 63 7.76 -2.70 2.29
N THR A 64 7.81 -1.68 1.44
CA THR A 64 7.76 -1.85 -0.02
C THR A 64 8.92 -2.72 -0.52
N ARG A 65 10.12 -2.61 0.04
CA ARG A 65 11.23 -3.54 -0.26
C ARG A 65 10.91 -4.98 0.14
N THR A 66 10.36 -5.18 1.33
CA THR A 66 9.95 -6.51 1.80
C THR A 66 8.90 -7.11 0.89
N LEU A 67 7.82 -6.37 0.60
CA LEU A 67 6.74 -6.78 -0.29
C LEU A 67 7.23 -7.08 -1.72
N THR A 68 8.13 -6.27 -2.27
CA THR A 68 8.75 -6.56 -3.58
C THR A 68 9.56 -7.85 -3.54
N ARG A 69 10.35 -8.06 -2.48
CA ARG A 69 11.21 -9.25 -2.35
C ARG A 69 10.41 -10.55 -2.29
N ILE A 70 9.24 -10.52 -1.66
CA ILE A 70 8.34 -11.69 -1.58
C ILE A 70 7.35 -11.77 -2.75
N GLY A 71 7.48 -10.89 -3.75
CA GLY A 71 6.68 -10.92 -4.98
C GLY A 71 5.24 -10.42 -4.82
N MET A 72 4.92 -9.73 -3.73
CA MET A 72 3.56 -9.19 -3.50
C MET A 72 3.29 -7.88 -4.23
N ILE A 73 4.33 -7.10 -4.55
CA ILE A 73 4.21 -5.87 -5.33
C ILE A 73 5.35 -5.79 -6.35
N HIS A 74 5.12 -5.06 -7.44
CA HIS A 74 6.10 -4.85 -8.49
C HIS A 74 6.49 -3.38 -8.60
N ARG A 75 7.75 -3.15 -8.96
CA ARG A 75 8.24 -1.79 -9.26
C ARG A 75 7.87 -1.42 -10.68
N ARG A 76 7.38 -0.19 -10.83
CA ARG A 76 7.15 0.44 -12.13
C ARG A 76 8.06 1.65 -12.26
N SER A 77 8.79 1.73 -13.37
CA SER A 77 9.52 2.93 -13.77
C SER A 77 8.53 3.94 -14.32
N SER A 78 8.51 5.16 -13.79
CA SER A 78 7.83 6.26 -14.45
C SER A 78 8.76 6.96 -15.43
N GLU A 79 8.19 7.54 -16.49
CA GLU A 79 8.94 8.23 -17.55
C GLU A 79 9.76 9.45 -17.04
N GLY A 80 9.47 9.92 -15.83
CA GLY A 80 10.19 11.01 -15.15
C GLY A 80 11.29 10.58 -14.16
N GLY A 81 11.71 9.30 -14.13
CA GLY A 81 12.79 8.82 -13.27
C GLY A 81 12.41 8.54 -11.81
N GLY A 82 11.10 8.61 -11.49
CA GLY A 82 10.56 8.27 -10.17
C GLY A 82 10.36 6.76 -10.00
N ARG A 83 10.65 6.25 -8.79
CA ARG A 83 10.35 4.86 -8.42
C ARG A 83 8.90 4.77 -7.94
N ARG A 84 8.06 4.03 -8.65
CA ARG A 84 6.66 3.74 -8.27
C ARG A 84 6.47 2.24 -8.01
N VAL A 85 5.44 1.88 -7.26
CA VAL A 85 5.08 0.49 -6.94
C VAL A 85 3.59 0.25 -7.16
N GLN A 86 3.24 -0.96 -7.60
CA GLN A 86 1.87 -1.46 -7.75
C GLN A 86 1.87 -2.94 -7.40
#